data_AF-A3Z059-F1
#
_entry.id   AF-A3Z059-F1
#
_cell.length_a   1.000
_cell.length_b   1.000
_cell.length_c   1.000
_cell.angle_alpha   90.00
_cell.angle_beta   90.00
_cell.angle_gamma   90.00
#
_symmetry.space_group_name_H-M   'P 1'
#
loop_
_entity.id
_entity.type
_entity.pdbx_description
1 polymer ?
#
loop_
_entity_poly.entity_id
_entity_poly.type
_entity_poly.pdbx_seq_one_letter_code
_entity_poly.pdbx_strand_id
1 'polypeptide(L)' 'MTGNLQAIGFLFTWVLGWGIGGSLIDAGLINAGVYSLEGSQLGTLATFILWSVLWGSCGAWLYRRWTRSATPDR' A
#
# COMPACT_ATOMS: atom_id res chain seq x y z
N MET A 1 23.84 -7.12 13.15
CA MET A 1 23.45 -5.70 12.96
C MET A 1 22.75 -5.42 11.62
N THR A 2 22.92 -6.25 10.59
CA THR A 2 22.31 -6.10 9.26
C THR A 2 20.76 -6.15 9.24
N GLY A 3 20.15 -6.91 10.15
CA GLY A 3 18.68 -7.06 10.21
C GLY A 3 17.92 -5.76 10.49
N ASN A 4 18.45 -4.87 11.33
CA ASN A 4 17.78 -3.60 11.63
C ASN A 4 17.74 -2.68 10.42
N LEU A 5 18.85 -2.60 9.67
CA LEU A 5 18.92 -1.78 8.46
C LEU A 5 17.99 -2.29 7.35
N GLN A 6 17.89 -3.61 7.21
CA GLN A 6 16.95 -4.24 6.27
C GLN A 6 15.49 -3.98 6.67
N ALA A 7 15.16 -4.09 7.96
CA ALA A 7 13.82 -3.78 8.45
C ALA A 7 13.44 -2.32 8.24
N ILE A 8 14.37 -1.39 8.52
CA ILE A 8 14.19 0.04 8.27
C ILE A 8 13.98 0.30 6.78
N GLY A 9 14.83 -0.27 5.92
CA GLY A 9 14.71 -0.13 4.47
C GLY A 9 13.35 -0.65 3.97
N PHE A 10 12.93 -1.81 4.45
CA PHE A 10 11.61 -2.36 4.15
C PHE A 10 10.49 -1.41 4.58
N LEU A 11 10.49 -0.93 5.82
CA LEU A 11 9.46 -0.01 6.32
C LEU A 11 9.42 1.28 5.51
N PHE A 12 10.57 1.86 5.15
CA PHE A 12 10.64 3.04 4.29
C PHE A 12 10.01 2.77 2.93
N THR A 13 10.43 1.73 2.23
CA THR A 13 9.86 1.38 0.92
C THR A 13 8.38 1.06 1.02
N TRP A 14 7.96 0.39 2.10
CA TRP A 14 6.56 0.01 2.30
C TRP A 14 5.66 1.21 2.54
N VAL A 15 6.09 2.16 3.38
CA VAL A 15 5.36 3.41 3.65
C VAL A 15 5.37 4.33 2.44
N LEU A 16 6.49 4.44 1.73
CA LEU A 16 6.57 5.22 0.49
C LEU A 16 5.66 4.64 -0.59
N GLY A 17 5.64 3.31 -0.75
CA GLY A 17 4.72 2.65 -1.69
C GLY A 17 3.25 2.89 -1.34
N TRP A 18 2.90 2.85 -0.05
CA TRP A 18 1.55 3.18 0.40
C TRP A 18 1.20 4.66 0.13
N GLY A 19 2.03 5.60 0.60
CA GLY A 19 1.76 7.03 0.51
C GLY A 19 1.85 7.60 -0.91
N ILE A 20 2.95 7.36 -1.61
CA ILE A 20 3.16 7.85 -2.98
C ILE A 20 2.22 7.13 -3.94
N GLY A 21 2.06 5.81 -3.79
CA GLY A 21 1.17 5.02 -4.65
C GLY A 21 -0.27 5.51 -4.57
N GLY A 22 -0.80 5.75 -3.36
CA GLY A 22 -2.15 6.26 -3.18
C GLY A 22 -2.36 7.63 -3.80
N SER A 23 -1.41 8.55 -3.59
CA SER A 23 -1.47 9.90 -4.16
C SER A 23 -1.36 9.91 -5.69
N LEU A 24 -0.54 9.01 -6.29
CA LEU A 24 -0.44 8.89 -7.74
C LEU A 24 -1.72 8.34 -8.37
N ILE A 25 -2.37 7.36 -7.71
CA ILE A 25 -3.65 6.82 -8.17
C ILE A 25 -4.73 7.90 -8.08
N ASP A 26 -4.82 8.62 -6.96
CA ASP A 26 -5.77 9.73 -6.76
C ASP A 26 -5.57 10.83 -7.82
N ALA A 27 -4.33 11.27 -8.04
CA ALA A 27 -4.00 12.24 -9.08
C ALA A 27 -4.33 11.74 -10.50
N GLY A 28 -4.11 10.45 -10.78
CA GLY A 28 -4.45 9.83 -12.06
C GLY A 28 -5.96 9.78 -12.31
N LEU A 29 -6.75 9.43 -11.29
CA LEU A 29 -8.21 9.39 -11.38
C LEU A 29 -8.82 10.79 -11.57
N ILE A 30 -8.24 11.80 -10.91
CA ILE A 30 -8.60 13.21 -11.13
C ILE A 30 -8.25 13.63 -12.56
N ASN A 31 -7.04 13.33 -13.04
CA ASN A 31 -6.59 13.69 -14.38
C ASN A 31 -7.45 13.02 -15.47
N ALA A 32 -7.90 11.79 -15.24
CA ALA A 32 -8.79 11.05 -16.13
C ALA A 32 -10.26 11.53 -16.07
N GLY A 33 -10.59 12.50 -15.21
CA GLY A 33 -11.94 13.04 -15.08
C GLY A 33 -12.93 12.12 -14.35
N VAL A 34 -12.45 11.13 -13.59
CA VAL A 34 -13.31 10.21 -12.82
C VAL A 34 -14.02 10.95 -11.69
N TYR A 35 -13.36 11.94 -11.07
CA TYR A 35 -13.92 12.86 -10.09
C TYR A 35 -13.12 14.17 -10.01
N SER A 36 -13.65 15.21 -9.36
CA SER A 36 -13.06 16.56 -9.31
C SER A 36 -12.63 17.03 -7.91
N LEU A 37 -11.55 17.81 -7.84
CA LEU A 37 -11.00 18.35 -6.58
C LEU A 37 -11.95 19.27 -5.82
N GLU A 38 -12.82 20.01 -6.52
CA GLU A 38 -13.63 21.08 -5.93
C GLU A 38 -14.88 20.59 -5.18
N GLY A 39 -15.25 19.31 -5.29
CA GLY A 39 -16.47 18.79 -4.65
C GLY A 39 -16.47 17.31 -4.26
N SER A 40 -15.42 16.54 -4.57
CA SER A 40 -15.46 15.08 -4.41
C SER A 40 -14.47 14.52 -3.38
N GLN A 41 -14.49 15.06 -2.15
CA GLN A 41 -13.77 14.49 -1.00
C GLN A 41 -14.05 13.00 -0.80
N LEU A 42 -15.26 12.56 -1.17
CA LEU A 42 -15.66 11.15 -1.16
C LEU A 42 -14.88 10.30 -2.19
N GLY A 43 -14.53 10.85 -3.36
CA GLY A 43 -13.73 10.16 -4.37
C GLY A 43 -12.33 9.88 -3.87
N THR A 44 -11.64 10.90 -3.35
CA THR A 44 -10.32 10.77 -2.72
C THR A 44 -10.35 9.84 -1.51
N LEU A 45 -11.38 9.93 -0.65
CA LEU A 45 -11.51 9.02 0.49
C LEU A 45 -11.70 7.57 0.04
N ALA A 46 -12.53 7.32 -0.98
CA ALA A 46 -12.74 5.98 -1.51
C ALA A 46 -11.45 5.42 -2.11
N THR A 47 -10.74 6.21 -2.92
CA THR A 47 -9.42 5.84 -3.49
C THR A 47 -8.42 5.52 -2.39
N PHE A 48 -8.35 6.34 -1.34
CA PHE A 48 -7.47 6.12 -0.20
C PHE A 48 -7.78 4.83 0.56
N ILE A 49 -9.07 4.56 0.84
CA ILE A 49 -9.50 3.33 1.54
C ILE A 49 -9.19 2.11 0.68
N LEU A 50 -9.56 2.13 -0.60
CA LEU A 50 -9.33 1.03 -1.54
C LEU A 50 -7.85 0.71 -1.65
N TRP A 51 -7.03 1.73 -1.83
CA TRP A 51 -5.58 1.56 -1.91
C TRP A 51 -4.98 1.04 -0.60
N SER A 52 -5.43 1.57 0.55
CA SER A 52 -4.96 1.12 1.86
C SER A 52 -5.30 -0.34 2.13
N VAL A 53 -6.52 -0.76 1.78
CA VAL A 53 -6.95 -2.16 1.90
C VAL A 53 -6.15 -3.05 0.95
N LEU A 54 -5.95 -2.64 -0.30
CA LEU A 54 -5.20 -3.42 -1.29
C LEU A 54 -3.72 -3.57 -0.91
N TRP A 55 -3.06 -2.47 -0.54
CA TRP A 55 -1.65 -2.46 -0.12
C TRP A 55 -1.46 -3.22 1.20
N GLY A 56 -2.36 -3.04 2.17
CA GLY A 56 -2.35 -3.79 3.42
C GLY A 56 -2.58 -5.29 3.22
N SER A 57 -3.50 -5.67 2.34
CA SER A 57 -3.76 -7.07 1.97
C SER A 57 -2.57 -7.70 1.27
N CYS A 58 -1.88 -6.95 0.40
CA CYS A 58 -0.63 -7.38 -0.21
C CYS A 58 0.43 -7.67 0.86
N GLY A 59 0.57 -6.80 1.86
CA GLY A 59 1.46 -7.00 2.99
C GLY A 59 1.12 -8.23 3.82
N ALA A 60 -0.17 -8.43 4.13
CA ALA A 60 -0.63 -9.62 4.84
C ALA A 60 -0.38 -10.91 4.04
N TRP A 61 -0.57 -10.87 2.72
CA TRP A 61 -0.25 -11.97 1.83
C TRP A 61 1.24 -12.28 1.79
N LEU A 62 2.10 -11.26 1.67
CA LEU A 62 3.56 -11.40 1.73
C LEU A 62 3.99 -12.01 3.06
N TYR A 63 3.51 -11.47 4.19
CA TYR A 63 3.79 -12.02 5.51
C TYR A 63 3.42 -13.51 5.60
N ARG A 64 2.21 -13.88 5.16
CA ARG A 64 1.75 -15.28 5.15
C ARG A 64 2.61 -16.17 4.25
N ARG A 65 3.02 -15.69 3.06
CA ARG A 65 3.86 -16.46 2.15
C ARG A 65 5.22 -16.78 2.77
N TRP A 66 5.84 -15.80 3.40
CA TRP A 66 7.17 -15.95 3.98
C TRP A 66 7.17 -16.74 5.29
N THR A 67 6.10 -16.63 6.08
CA THR A 67 5.95 -17.38 7.34
C THR A 67 5.47 -18.83 7.13
N ARG A 68 4.69 -19.12 6.07
CA ARG A 68 4.32 -20.50 5.71
C ARG A 68 5.53 -21.34 5.36
N SER A 69 6.50 -20.79 4.63
CA SER A 69 7.76 -21.49 4.30
C SER A 69 8.65 -21.81 5.52
N ALA A 70 8.37 -21.22 6.68
CA ALA A 70 9.10 -21.48 7.92
C ALA A 70 8.45 -22.58 8.79
N THR A 71 7.28 -23.11 8.39
CA THR A 71 6.66 -24.27 9.07
C THR A 71 7.20 -25.54 8.40
N PRO A 72 7.99 -26.38 9.10
CA PRO A 72 8.40 -27.66 8.55
C PRO A 72 7.16 -28.53 8.36
N ASP A 73 6.99 -29.09 7.15
CA ASP A 73 6.03 -30.16 6.92
C ASP A 73 6.31 -31.27 7.95
N ARG A 74 5.29 -31.58 8.76
CA ARG A 74 5.29 -32.72 9.69
C ARG A 74 4.82 -33.98 8.98
#